data_AF-A0A1I6UK56-F1
#
_entry.id   AF-A0A1I6UK56-F1
#
_cell.length_a   1.000
_cell.length_b   1.000
_cell.length_c   1.000
_cell.angle_alpha   90.00
_cell.angle_beta   90.00
_cell.angle_gamma   90.00
#
_symmetry.space_group_name_H-M   'P 1'
#
loop_
_entity.id
_entity.type
_entity.pdbx_description
1 polymer ?
#
loop_
_entity_poly.entity_id
_entity_poly.type
_entity_poly.pdbx_seq_one_letter_code
_entity_poly.pdbx_strand_id
1 'polypeptide(L)'
;MKHLIIRNIGPIKEVDIELKRFNLLIGLQSSGKSTINKIACYCSWVEKEICSTQSPAYFEKKDTFENRLVVFHKLEGFIHPDAYIEYETDVMHFTFSKKEEKFHFEWKDRWSYIRPKTIYIPSERNIVASIPNWFDVKLEENNIRSFMSDWEEARNYYANKPIKILNLGVEYSYEKTNQHDSVWLNGNKSIDFTNVSSGLQSLIPLLVILQYVTEGVYIIYPVICTTI
;
A
#
# COMPACT_ATOMS: atom_id res chain seq x y z
N MET A 1 1.76 -20.44 3.00
CA MET A 1 3.01 -19.88 2.43
C MET A 1 2.67 -18.70 1.52
N LYS A 2 3.57 -17.73 1.33
CA LYS A 2 3.45 -16.71 0.27
C LYS A 2 4.78 -16.65 -0.47
N HIS A 3 4.75 -16.80 -1.79
CA HIS A 3 5.94 -16.88 -2.63
C HIS A 3 5.80 -15.97 -3.84
N LEU A 4 6.91 -15.36 -4.23
CA LEU A 4 6.96 -14.36 -5.30
C LEU A 4 8.24 -14.54 -6.12
N ILE A 5 8.05 -14.75 -7.42
CA ILE A 5 9.11 -14.69 -8.42
C ILE A 5 8.91 -13.46 -9.30
N ILE A 6 9.98 -12.73 -9.55
CA ILE A 6 10.01 -11.58 -10.47
C ILE A 6 11.22 -11.75 -11.38
N ARG A 7 11.02 -11.66 -12.69
CA ARG A 7 12.11 -11.63 -13.67
C ARG A 7 11.95 -10.47 -14.63
N ASN A 8 13.08 -9.84 -14.96
CA ASN A 8 13.19 -8.80 -15.98
C ASN A 8 12.18 -7.65 -15.80
N ILE A 9 12.12 -7.05 -14.60
CA ILE A 9 11.30 -5.86 -14.35
C ILE A 9 12.16 -4.75 -13.74
N GLY A 10 12.36 -3.68 -14.51
CA GLY A 10 13.27 -2.59 -14.18
C GLY A 10 14.68 -3.11 -13.90
N PRO A 11 15.29 -2.77 -12.75
CA PRO A 11 16.65 -3.24 -12.42
C PRO A 11 16.70 -4.71 -11.96
N ILE A 12 15.56 -5.39 -11.84
CA ILE A 12 15.48 -6.78 -11.36
C ILE A 12 15.74 -7.74 -12.52
N LYS A 13 16.82 -8.51 -12.45
CA LYS A 13 17.06 -9.66 -13.34
C LYS A 13 16.21 -10.84 -12.93
N GLU A 14 16.37 -11.28 -11.69
CA GLU A 14 15.61 -12.38 -11.10
C GLU A 14 15.56 -12.20 -9.57
N VAL A 15 14.39 -12.46 -9.00
CA VAL A 15 14.13 -12.56 -7.57
C VAL A 15 13.21 -13.75 -7.39
N ASP A 16 13.53 -14.61 -6.42
CA ASP A 16 12.72 -15.73 -5.96
C ASP A 16 12.73 -15.64 -4.43
N ILE A 17 11.59 -15.29 -3.84
CA ILE A 17 11.48 -15.03 -2.40
C ILE A 17 10.20 -15.61 -1.80
N GLU A 18 10.33 -16.17 -0.60
CA GLU A 18 9.20 -16.44 0.27
C GLU A 18 8.90 -15.22 1.14
N LEU A 19 7.69 -14.66 1.01
CA LEU A 19 7.22 -13.52 1.80
C LEU A 19 6.75 -14.00 3.18
N LYS A 20 7.50 -13.64 4.22
CA LYS A 20 7.16 -13.92 5.62
C LYS A 20 6.23 -12.84 6.18
N ARG A 21 5.86 -12.95 7.46
CA ARG A 21 5.09 -11.93 8.19
C ARG A 21 5.79 -10.56 8.21
N PHE A 22 7.11 -10.56 8.35
CA PHE A 22 7.95 -9.37 8.30
C PHE A 22 9.07 -9.61 7.29
N ASN A 23 9.25 -8.65 6.37
CA ASN A 23 10.27 -8.72 5.33
C ASN A 23 11.07 -7.42 5.33
N LEU A 24 12.40 -7.50 5.42
CA LEU A 24 13.29 -6.35 5.36
C LEU A 24 14.12 -6.42 4.07
N LEU A 25 13.84 -5.53 3.12
CA LEU A 25 14.57 -5.44 1.85
C LEU A 25 15.66 -4.37 1.98
N ILE A 26 16.93 -4.79 2.02
CA ILE A 26 18.10 -3.91 2.11
C ILE A 26 19.03 -4.11 0.91
N GLY A 27 19.81 -3.08 0.57
CA GLY A 27 20.71 -3.10 -0.58
C GLY A 27 20.97 -1.70 -1.15
N LEU A 28 21.86 -1.62 -2.13
CA LEU A 28 22.29 -0.37 -2.76
C LEU A 28 21.13 0.43 -3.35
N GLN A 29 21.28 1.75 -3.44
CA GLN A 29 20.28 2.60 -4.10
C GLN A 29 20.07 2.14 -5.55
N SER A 30 18.83 2.25 -6.04
CA SER A 30 18.43 1.85 -7.40
C SER A 30 18.56 0.35 -7.73
N SER A 31 18.73 -0.52 -6.72
CA SER A 31 18.83 -1.98 -6.92
C SER A 31 17.48 -2.71 -7.06
N GLY A 32 16.35 -2.01 -7.17
CA GLY A 32 15.02 -2.63 -7.35
C GLY A 32 14.23 -2.94 -6.09
N LYS A 33 14.71 -2.56 -4.89
CA LYS A 33 13.98 -2.81 -3.62
C LYS A 33 12.53 -2.31 -3.63
N SER A 34 12.31 -1.09 -4.11
CA SER A 34 10.97 -0.51 -4.25
C SER A 34 10.14 -1.23 -5.32
N THR A 35 10.77 -1.68 -6.40
CA THR A 35 10.13 -2.47 -7.46
C THR A 35 9.60 -3.79 -6.92
N ILE A 36 10.41 -4.52 -6.13
CA ILE A 36 9.97 -5.76 -5.44
C ILE A 36 8.76 -5.47 -4.55
N ASN A 37 8.83 -4.43 -3.71
CA ASN A 37 7.74 -4.11 -2.79
C ASN A 37 6.44 -3.69 -3.52
N LYS A 38 6.56 -2.91 -4.60
CA LYS A 38 5.43 -2.54 -5.46
C LYS A 38 4.78 -3.77 -6.08
N ILE A 39 5.55 -4.68 -6.65
CA ILE A 39 5.02 -5.91 -7.26
C ILE A 39 4.39 -6.82 -6.19
N ALA A 40 5.02 -6.98 -5.03
CA ALA A 40 4.46 -7.75 -3.92
C ALA A 40 3.10 -7.18 -3.45
N CYS A 41 3.03 -5.85 -3.29
CA CYS A 41 1.79 -5.15 -2.95
C CYS A 41 0.72 -5.35 -4.03
N TYR A 42 1.10 -5.23 -5.30
CA TYR A 42 0.20 -5.43 -6.42
C TYR A 42 -0.35 -6.86 -6.48
N CYS A 43 0.51 -7.87 -6.31
CA CYS A 43 0.09 -9.28 -6.29
C CYS A 43 -0.86 -9.57 -5.11
N SER A 44 -0.60 -8.99 -3.93
CA SER A 44 -1.54 -9.09 -2.80
C SER A 44 -2.88 -8.41 -3.09
N TRP A 45 -2.91 -7.33 -3.87
CA TRP A 45 -4.16 -6.71 -4.32
C TRP A 45 -4.88 -7.56 -5.36
N VAL A 46 -4.15 -8.14 -6.34
CA VAL A 46 -4.72 -9.08 -7.34
C VAL A 46 -5.41 -10.25 -6.65
N GLU A 47 -4.75 -10.89 -5.68
CA GLU A 47 -5.34 -11.95 -4.84
C GLU A 47 -6.63 -11.48 -4.16
N LYS A 48 -6.62 -10.28 -3.56
CA LYS A 48 -7.80 -9.69 -2.93
C LYS A 48 -8.94 -9.45 -3.92
N GLU A 49 -8.65 -8.94 -5.10
CA GLU A 49 -9.67 -8.68 -6.13
C GLU A 49 -10.27 -9.98 -6.64
N ILE A 50 -9.45 -10.98 -7.00
CA ILE A 50 -9.94 -12.28 -7.47
C ILE A 50 -10.79 -12.96 -6.38
N CYS A 51 -10.37 -12.92 -5.12
CA CYS A 51 -11.16 -13.44 -4.01
C CYS A 51 -12.44 -12.63 -3.74
N SER A 52 -12.51 -11.36 -4.16
CA SER A 52 -13.73 -10.54 -4.00
C SER A 52 -14.72 -10.76 -5.13
N THR A 53 -14.24 -10.82 -6.38
CA THR A 53 -15.04 -11.03 -7.59
C THR A 53 -15.32 -12.51 -7.87
N GLN A 54 -14.60 -13.41 -7.21
CA GLN A 54 -14.60 -14.85 -7.45
C GLN A 54 -14.20 -15.24 -8.90
N SER A 55 -13.44 -14.37 -9.58
CA SER A 55 -13.10 -14.57 -10.99
C SER A 55 -11.77 -13.89 -11.39
N PRO A 56 -10.88 -14.58 -12.13
CA PRO A 56 -9.67 -13.99 -12.71
C PRO A 56 -9.93 -13.22 -14.02
N ALA A 57 -11.16 -13.21 -14.54
CA ALA A 57 -11.48 -12.74 -15.90
C ALA A 57 -11.10 -11.28 -16.18
N TYR A 58 -10.97 -10.44 -15.14
CA TYR A 58 -10.45 -9.09 -15.32
C TYR A 58 -8.97 -9.10 -15.75
N PHE A 59 -8.15 -9.95 -15.15
CA PHE A 59 -6.70 -10.02 -15.37
C PHE A 59 -6.33 -10.85 -16.60
N GLU A 60 -7.21 -11.76 -17.04
CA GLU A 60 -7.05 -12.53 -18.29
C GLU A 60 -7.22 -11.68 -19.56
N LYS A 61 -7.85 -10.51 -19.44
CA LYS A 61 -7.95 -9.56 -20.56
C LYS A 61 -6.56 -9.03 -20.91
N LYS A 62 -6.28 -9.01 -22.20
CA LYS A 62 -5.01 -8.50 -22.76
C LYS A 62 -4.61 -7.17 -22.11
N ASP A 63 -3.33 -7.08 -21.78
CA ASP A 63 -2.65 -5.93 -21.15
C ASP A 63 -3.21 -5.45 -19.81
N THR A 64 -4.28 -6.05 -19.27
CA THR A 64 -4.96 -5.51 -18.08
C THR A 64 -4.11 -5.66 -16.81
N PHE A 65 -3.50 -6.83 -16.61
CA PHE A 65 -2.58 -7.06 -15.48
C PHE A 65 -1.39 -6.09 -15.50
N GLU A 66 -0.76 -5.89 -16.65
CA GLU A 66 0.39 -5.01 -16.82
C GLU A 66 0.02 -3.54 -16.69
N ASN A 67 -0.99 -3.09 -17.43
CA ASN A 67 -1.39 -1.68 -17.43
C ASN A 67 -1.78 -1.22 -16.03
N ARG A 68 -2.50 -2.05 -15.28
CA ARG A 68 -2.88 -1.70 -13.91
C ARG A 68 -1.67 -1.65 -12.98
N LEU A 69 -0.71 -2.58 -13.10
CA LEU A 69 0.57 -2.53 -12.36
C LEU A 69 1.35 -1.24 -12.69
N VAL A 70 1.53 -0.96 -13.98
CA VAL A 70 2.33 0.15 -14.49
C VAL A 70 1.75 1.50 -14.08
N VAL A 71 0.45 1.70 -14.31
CA VAL A 71 -0.24 2.95 -13.97
C VAL A 71 -0.28 3.14 -12.45
N PHE A 72 -0.68 2.11 -11.70
CA PHE A 72 -0.86 2.26 -10.27
C PHE A 72 0.46 2.54 -9.54
N HIS A 73 1.54 1.84 -9.90
CA HIS A 73 2.83 1.96 -9.22
C HIS A 73 3.85 2.87 -9.92
N LYS A 74 3.44 3.56 -10.99
CA LYS A 74 4.30 4.44 -11.82
C LYS A 74 5.56 3.70 -12.25
N LEU A 75 5.38 2.60 -12.96
CA LEU A 75 6.45 1.72 -13.46
C LEU A 75 6.59 1.80 -14.99
N GLU A 76 6.27 2.95 -15.59
CA GLU A 76 6.43 3.17 -17.02
C GLU A 76 7.89 2.96 -17.43
N GLY A 77 8.11 2.17 -18.49
CA GLY A 77 9.44 1.78 -18.96
C GLY A 77 10.14 0.67 -18.17
N PHE A 78 9.51 0.07 -17.15
CA PHE A 78 10.13 -1.02 -16.36
C PHE A 78 9.83 -2.42 -16.91
N ILE A 79 8.77 -2.59 -17.71
CA ILE A 79 8.35 -3.92 -18.19
C ILE A 79 9.19 -4.30 -19.42
N HIS A 80 10.08 -5.26 -19.26
CA HIS A 80 10.84 -5.81 -20.39
C HIS A 80 9.98 -6.77 -21.22
N PRO A 81 10.32 -7.02 -22.51
CA PRO A 81 9.59 -7.97 -23.35
C PRO A 81 9.54 -9.41 -22.79
N ASP A 82 10.52 -9.78 -21.96
CA ASP A 82 10.63 -11.07 -21.27
C ASP A 82 10.34 -10.95 -19.76
N ALA A 83 9.57 -9.93 -19.36
CA ALA A 83 9.10 -9.75 -17.99
C ALA A 83 8.20 -10.92 -17.55
N TYR A 84 8.41 -11.38 -16.32
CA TYR A 84 7.66 -12.46 -15.71
C TYR A 84 7.39 -12.17 -14.23
N ILE A 85 6.16 -12.46 -13.79
CA ILE A 85 5.76 -12.45 -12.39
C ILE A 85 5.05 -13.77 -12.09
N GLU A 86 5.39 -14.38 -10.97
CA GLU A 86 4.67 -15.53 -10.43
C GLU A 86 4.43 -15.29 -8.94
N TYR A 87 3.20 -15.56 -8.50
CA TYR A 87 2.79 -15.37 -7.12
C TYR A 87 1.95 -16.55 -6.66
N GLU A 88 2.33 -17.11 -5.52
CA GLU A 88 1.69 -18.29 -4.96
C GLU A 88 1.38 -18.08 -3.47
N THR A 89 0.17 -18.49 -3.08
CA THR A 89 -0.23 -18.59 -1.67
C THR A 89 -0.84 -19.96 -1.39
N ASP A 90 -1.35 -20.17 -0.18
CA ASP A 90 -2.17 -21.36 0.12
C ASP A 90 -3.55 -21.28 -0.59
N VAL A 91 -3.96 -20.08 -1.01
CA VAL A 91 -5.29 -19.80 -1.60
C VAL A 91 -5.29 -19.97 -3.12
N MET A 92 -4.23 -19.51 -3.80
CA MET A 92 -4.17 -19.47 -5.26
C MET A 92 -2.73 -19.44 -5.77
N HIS A 93 -2.59 -19.71 -7.07
CA HIS A 93 -1.38 -19.51 -7.85
C HIS A 93 -1.73 -18.71 -9.10
N PHE A 94 -0.90 -17.72 -9.45
CA PHE A 94 -1.01 -17.06 -10.74
C PHE A 94 0.34 -16.63 -11.30
N THR A 95 0.38 -16.51 -12.63
CA THR A 95 1.55 -16.02 -13.36
C THR A 95 1.17 -15.00 -14.41
N PHE A 96 2.09 -14.10 -14.70
CA PHE A 96 2.03 -13.14 -15.79
C PHE A 96 3.31 -13.25 -16.61
N SER A 97 3.17 -13.43 -17.92
CA SER A 97 4.28 -13.44 -18.89
C SER A 97 4.02 -12.39 -19.96
N LYS A 98 4.91 -11.38 -20.05
CA LYS A 98 4.83 -10.36 -21.12
C LYS A 98 5.07 -10.98 -22.49
N LYS A 99 6.03 -11.91 -22.58
CA LYS A 99 6.41 -12.60 -23.81
C LYS A 99 5.26 -13.40 -24.41
N GLU A 100 4.47 -14.05 -23.58
CA GLU A 100 3.33 -14.85 -23.99
C GLU A 100 2.02 -14.04 -24.03
N GLU A 101 2.06 -12.77 -23.60
CA GLU A 101 0.90 -11.92 -23.35
C GLU A 101 -0.20 -12.63 -22.54
N LYS A 102 0.21 -13.44 -21.57
CA LYS A 102 -0.69 -14.38 -20.88
C LYS A 102 -0.67 -14.17 -19.38
N PHE A 103 -1.87 -14.14 -18.82
CA PHE A 103 -2.12 -14.31 -17.39
C PHE A 103 -2.68 -15.72 -17.17
N HIS A 104 -2.07 -16.49 -16.28
CA HIS A 104 -2.51 -17.83 -15.90
C HIS A 104 -2.89 -17.84 -14.43
N PHE A 105 -3.95 -18.58 -14.07
CA PHE A 105 -4.50 -18.58 -12.73
C PHE A 105 -5.04 -19.97 -12.36
N GLU A 106 -4.79 -20.38 -11.12
CA GLU A 106 -5.29 -21.61 -10.53
C GLU A 106 -5.71 -21.39 -9.07
N TRP A 107 -6.86 -21.97 -8.70
CA TRP A 107 -7.27 -22.04 -7.30
C TRP A 107 -6.52 -23.15 -6.58
N LYS A 108 -6.15 -22.91 -5.32
CA LYS A 108 -5.70 -23.92 -4.37
C LYS A 108 -6.80 -24.12 -3.32
N ASP A 109 -6.65 -23.55 -2.12
CA ASP A 109 -7.72 -23.52 -1.12
C ASP A 109 -8.39 -22.15 -1.05
N ARG A 110 -9.35 -21.92 -1.95
CA ARG A 110 -10.14 -20.68 -2.01
C ARG A 110 -10.78 -20.29 -0.67
N TRP A 111 -11.18 -21.25 0.15
CA TRP A 111 -11.92 -21.01 1.39
C TRP A 111 -11.00 -20.62 2.55
N SER A 112 -9.69 -20.84 2.42
CA SER A 112 -8.69 -20.40 3.40
C SER A 112 -8.39 -18.90 3.35
N TYR A 113 -8.98 -18.15 2.41
CA TYR A 113 -8.67 -16.73 2.23
C TYR A 113 -9.17 -15.86 3.39
N ILE A 114 -8.23 -15.28 4.13
CA ILE A 114 -8.49 -14.24 5.13
C ILE A 114 -8.19 -12.89 4.49
N ARG A 115 -9.21 -12.05 4.31
CA ARG A 115 -9.10 -10.75 3.63
C ARG A 115 -8.27 -9.76 4.47
N PRO A 116 -7.04 -9.38 4.04
CA PRO A 116 -6.27 -8.37 4.73
C PRO A 116 -6.60 -6.95 4.22
N LYS A 117 -6.33 -5.92 5.04
CA LYS A 117 -6.20 -4.55 4.55
C LYS A 117 -4.82 -4.42 3.89
N THR A 118 -4.80 -4.24 2.57
CA THR A 118 -3.58 -3.99 1.78
C THR A 118 -3.36 -2.48 1.65
N ILE A 119 -2.18 -1.99 2.04
CA ILE A 119 -1.79 -0.57 1.94
C ILE A 119 -0.37 -0.47 1.40
N TYR A 120 -0.14 0.49 0.51
CA TYR A 120 1.18 0.88 0.05
C TYR A 120 1.51 2.30 0.52
N ILE A 121 2.55 2.45 1.34
CA ILE A 121 3.05 3.76 1.77
C ILE A 121 4.24 4.15 0.88
N PRO A 122 4.13 5.21 0.05
CA PRO A 122 5.19 5.64 -0.86
C PRO A 122 6.37 6.31 -0.12
N SER A 123 7.47 6.49 -0.83
CA SER A 123 8.63 7.24 -0.31
C SER A 123 8.27 8.70 -0.06
N GLU A 124 7.44 9.28 -0.94
CA GLU A 124 6.94 10.65 -0.94
C GLU A 124 5.79 10.87 0.06
N ARG A 125 5.73 10.11 1.14
CA ARG A 125 4.65 10.15 2.15
C ARG A 125 4.48 11.50 2.84
N ASN A 126 5.47 12.39 2.77
CA ASN A 126 5.38 13.76 3.26
C ASN A 126 4.48 14.65 2.39
N ILE A 127 4.03 14.18 1.22
CA ILE A 127 3.15 14.92 0.31
C ILE A 127 1.86 15.42 0.96
N VAL A 128 1.37 14.72 1.99
CA VAL A 128 0.16 15.11 2.74
C VAL A 128 0.33 16.42 3.51
N ALA A 129 1.57 16.80 3.84
CA ALA A 129 1.89 18.11 4.41
C ALA A 129 2.02 19.21 3.34
N SER A 130 2.23 18.84 2.07
CA SER A 130 2.38 19.78 0.96
C SER A 130 1.05 20.10 0.28
N ILE A 131 0.07 19.21 0.36
CA ILE A 131 -1.26 19.34 -0.26
C ILE A 131 -2.34 19.05 0.78
N PRO A 132 -2.61 19.97 1.72
CA PRO A 132 -3.59 19.74 2.80
C PRO A 132 -5.02 19.50 2.27
N ASN A 133 -5.41 20.18 1.19
CA ASN A 133 -6.74 20.07 0.54
C ASN A 133 -6.68 19.19 -0.71
N TRP A 134 -6.16 17.98 -0.58
CA TRP A 134 -5.91 17.13 -1.74
C TRP A 134 -7.17 16.65 -2.48
N PHE A 135 -8.35 16.67 -1.84
CA PHE A 135 -9.62 16.34 -2.50
C PHE A 135 -9.94 17.23 -3.69
N ASP A 136 -9.48 18.48 -3.65
CA ASP A 136 -9.66 19.44 -4.73
C ASP A 136 -8.70 19.17 -5.90
N VAL A 137 -7.72 18.28 -5.71
CA VAL A 137 -6.73 17.91 -6.71
C VAL A 137 -7.18 16.63 -7.42
N LYS A 138 -7.38 16.73 -8.74
CA LYS A 138 -7.65 15.57 -9.58
C LYS A 138 -6.38 14.72 -9.74
N LEU A 139 -6.21 13.74 -8.86
CA LEU A 139 -5.12 12.77 -8.93
C LEU A 139 -5.51 11.54 -9.77
N GLU A 140 -4.56 11.05 -10.56
CA GLU A 140 -4.67 9.75 -11.23
C GLU A 140 -4.86 8.61 -10.22
N GLU A 141 -5.45 7.50 -10.66
CA GLU A 141 -5.63 6.30 -9.84
C GLU A 141 -4.30 5.55 -9.64
N ASN A 142 -3.42 6.13 -8.83
CA ASN A 142 -2.11 5.58 -8.50
C ASN A 142 -1.90 5.43 -6.99
N ASN A 143 -0.74 4.89 -6.65
CA ASN A 143 -0.35 4.63 -5.27
C ASN A 143 -0.30 5.89 -4.38
N ILE A 144 -0.03 7.07 -4.94
CA ILE A 144 -0.06 8.34 -4.20
C ILE A 144 -1.50 8.67 -3.83
N ARG A 145 -2.45 8.61 -4.78
CA ARG A 145 -3.86 8.86 -4.50
C ARG A 145 -4.43 7.86 -3.49
N SER A 146 -4.06 6.59 -3.61
CA SER A 146 -4.44 5.55 -2.64
C SER A 146 -3.92 5.89 -1.25
N PHE A 147 -2.64 6.23 -1.13
CA PHE A 147 -2.04 6.63 0.14
C PHE A 147 -2.71 7.87 0.75
N MET A 148 -3.04 8.88 -0.06
CA MET A 148 -3.74 10.09 0.44
C MET A 148 -5.16 9.77 0.91
N SER A 149 -5.82 8.79 0.30
CA SER A 149 -7.12 8.28 0.75
C SER A 149 -7.01 7.52 2.07
N ASP A 150 -6.01 6.64 2.22
CA ASP A 150 -5.74 5.93 3.48
C ASP A 150 -5.34 6.92 4.61
N TRP A 151 -4.58 7.96 4.28
CA TRP A 151 -4.27 9.07 5.20
C TRP A 151 -5.53 9.78 5.67
N GLU A 152 -6.42 10.13 4.74
CA GLU A 152 -7.69 10.77 5.06
C GLU A 152 -8.52 9.93 6.02
N GLU A 153 -8.69 8.65 5.67
CA GLU A 153 -9.48 7.70 6.45
C GLU A 153 -8.93 7.61 7.88
N ALA A 154 -7.60 7.51 8.01
CA ALA A 154 -6.92 7.42 9.28
C ALA A 154 -7.04 8.71 10.12
N ARG A 155 -6.76 9.90 9.55
CA ARG A 155 -6.85 11.16 10.31
C ARG A 155 -8.29 11.46 10.75
N ASN A 156 -9.28 11.13 9.93
CA ASN A 156 -10.69 11.28 10.28
C ASN A 156 -11.13 10.36 11.41
N TYR A 157 -10.61 9.13 11.46
CA TYR A 157 -10.89 8.20 12.55
C TYR A 157 -10.41 8.75 13.91
N TYR A 158 -9.24 9.38 13.92
CA TYR A 158 -8.64 10.00 15.10
C TYR A 158 -8.96 11.49 15.27
N ALA A 159 -9.95 12.02 14.55
CA ALA A 159 -10.31 13.42 14.66
C ALA A 159 -10.65 13.79 16.11
N ASN A 160 -10.11 14.93 16.56
CA ASN A 160 -10.21 15.44 17.94
C ASN A 160 -9.65 14.48 19.01
N LYS A 161 -8.83 13.50 18.62
CA LYS A 161 -8.12 12.59 19.52
C LYS A 161 -6.61 12.71 19.25
N PRO A 162 -5.88 13.48 20.06
CA PRO A 162 -4.43 13.63 19.89
C PRO A 162 -3.71 12.28 19.92
N ILE A 163 -2.82 12.08 18.95
CA ILE A 163 -1.98 10.88 18.81
C ILE A 163 -0.56 11.21 19.24
N LYS A 164 -0.05 10.50 20.23
CA LYS A 164 1.34 10.63 20.68
C LYS A 164 2.30 10.05 19.63
N ILE A 165 3.25 10.86 19.19
CA ILE A 165 4.25 10.47 18.20
C ILE A 165 5.47 9.92 18.94
N LEU A 166 5.45 8.60 19.18
CA LEU A 166 6.50 7.87 19.91
C LEU A 166 6.81 8.57 21.25
N ASN A 167 8.08 8.56 21.66
CA ASN A 167 8.57 9.24 22.86
C ASN A 167 9.27 10.57 22.53
N LEU A 168 8.76 11.31 21.54
CA LEU A 168 9.38 12.56 21.07
C LEU A 168 8.88 13.82 21.79
N GLY A 169 7.88 13.70 22.68
CA GLY A 169 7.20 14.86 23.27
C GLY A 169 6.33 15.62 22.26
N VAL A 170 5.88 14.91 21.21
CA VAL A 170 5.11 15.45 20.10
C VAL A 170 3.76 14.74 20.02
N GLU A 171 2.68 15.49 19.84
CA GLU A 171 1.34 14.96 19.61
C GLU A 171 0.75 15.53 18.33
N TYR A 172 0.17 14.67 17.48
CA TYR A 172 -0.54 15.08 16.27
C TYR A 172 -2.05 15.14 16.55
N SER A 173 -2.73 16.19 16.08
CA SER A 173 -4.17 16.34 16.20
C SER A 173 -4.77 16.85 14.88
N TYR A 174 -5.92 16.28 14.52
CA TYR A 174 -6.72 16.69 13.36
C TYR A 174 -8.08 17.21 13.81
N GLU A 175 -8.40 18.44 13.41
CA GLU A 175 -9.68 19.10 13.68
C GLU A 175 -10.57 19.06 12.44
N LYS A 176 -11.67 18.28 12.50
CA LYS A 176 -12.61 18.10 11.38
C LYS A 176 -13.31 19.39 10.94
N THR A 177 -13.63 20.28 11.87
CA THR A 177 -14.41 21.50 11.61
C THR A 177 -13.71 22.42 10.62
N ASN A 178 -12.41 22.59 10.78
CA ASN A 178 -11.60 23.48 9.96
C ASN A 178 -10.65 22.72 9.00
N GLN A 179 -10.74 21.38 8.96
CA GLN A 179 -9.83 20.50 8.23
C GLN A 179 -8.35 20.81 8.51
N HIS A 180 -8.03 21.06 9.77
CA HIS A 180 -6.73 21.58 10.17
C HIS A 180 -5.91 20.52 10.91
N ASP A 181 -4.69 20.30 10.43
CA ASP A 181 -3.70 19.41 11.02
C ASP A 181 -2.72 20.19 11.89
N SER A 182 -2.57 19.80 13.16
CA SER A 182 -1.69 20.47 14.12
C SER A 182 -0.77 19.49 14.82
N VAL A 183 0.41 20.00 15.21
CA VAL A 183 1.41 19.26 15.97
C VAL A 183 1.74 20.02 17.24
N TRP A 184 1.52 19.38 18.38
CA TRP A 184 1.72 19.93 19.72
C TRP A 184 3.06 19.50 20.28
N LEU A 185 3.85 20.48 20.73
CA LEU A 185 5.14 20.27 21.39
C LEU A 185 4.95 20.38 22.90
N ASN A 186 5.14 19.27 23.62
CA ASN A 186 5.01 19.19 25.08
C ASN A 186 3.70 19.82 25.62
N GLY A 187 2.61 19.78 24.84
CA GLY A 187 1.30 20.34 25.20
C GLY A 187 1.19 21.87 25.23
N ASN A 188 2.27 22.62 25.03
CA ASN A 188 2.29 24.07 25.26
C ASN A 188 2.23 24.91 23.99
N LYS A 189 2.67 24.35 22.85
CA LYS A 189 2.77 25.06 21.58
C LYS A 189 2.28 24.19 20.44
N SER A 190 1.27 24.67 19.71
CA SER A 190 0.84 24.06 18.45
C SER A 190 1.58 24.69 17.27
N ILE A 191 1.99 23.86 16.32
CA ILE A 191 2.52 24.26 15.02
C ILE A 191 1.63 23.61 13.96
N ASP A 192 1.32 24.34 12.90
CA ASP A 192 0.66 23.78 11.72
C ASP A 192 1.51 22.62 11.16
N PHE A 193 0.88 21.49 10.85
CA PHE A 193 1.55 20.30 10.33
C PHE A 193 2.36 20.58 9.06
N THR A 194 1.95 21.54 8.23
CA THR A 194 2.68 21.96 7.02
C THR A 194 4.03 22.64 7.34
N ASN A 195 4.20 23.15 8.56
CA ASN A 195 5.39 23.90 9.01
C ASN A 195 6.35 23.10 9.89
N VAL A 196 6.01 21.85 10.25
CA VAL A 196 6.92 21.00 11.03
C VAL A 196 8.07 20.46 10.17
N SER A 197 9.10 19.90 10.82
CA SER A 197 10.24 19.33 10.10
C SER A 197 9.82 18.23 9.13
N SER A 198 10.52 18.10 8.00
CA SER A 198 10.25 17.06 6.99
C SER A 198 10.29 15.64 7.56
N GLY A 199 11.08 15.42 8.62
CA GLY A 199 11.10 14.18 9.41
C GLY A 199 9.75 13.89 10.06
N LEU A 200 9.15 14.86 10.75
CA LEU A 200 7.81 14.73 11.35
C LEU A 200 6.72 14.63 10.28
N GLN A 201 6.82 15.42 9.20
CA GLN A 201 5.90 15.33 8.05
C GLN A 201 5.90 13.94 7.41
N SER A 202 7.02 13.22 7.48
CA SER A 202 7.13 11.85 6.97
C SER A 202 6.75 10.78 8.00
N LEU A 203 6.97 11.04 9.29
CA LEU A 203 6.76 10.09 10.37
C LEU A 203 5.29 10.04 10.81
N ILE A 204 4.64 11.19 10.92
CA ILE A 204 3.25 11.30 11.38
C ILE A 204 2.30 10.47 10.49
N PRO A 205 2.28 10.63 9.15
CA PRO A 205 1.37 9.85 8.31
C PRO A 205 1.59 8.35 8.41
N LEU A 206 2.87 7.93 8.53
CA LEU A 206 3.22 6.54 8.73
C LEU A 206 2.62 5.97 10.02
N LEU A 207 2.79 6.67 11.15
CA LEU A 207 2.32 6.19 12.45
C LEU A 207 0.80 6.24 12.60
N VAL A 208 0.16 7.30 12.12
CA VAL A 208 -1.29 7.46 12.17
C VAL A 208 -1.98 6.38 11.36
N ILE A 209 -1.51 6.11 10.13
CA ILE A 209 -2.02 5.03 9.29
C ILE A 209 -1.73 3.67 9.94
N LEU A 210 -0.51 3.45 10.45
CA LEU A 210 -0.15 2.20 11.11
C LEU A 210 -1.08 1.90 12.29
N GLN A 211 -1.29 2.87 13.17
CA GLN A 211 -2.19 2.73 14.31
C GLN A 211 -3.63 2.52 13.86
N TYR A 212 -4.08 3.24 12.83
CA TYR A 212 -5.42 3.05 12.26
C TYR A 212 -5.63 1.61 11.77
N VAL A 213 -4.66 1.03 11.08
CA VAL A 213 -4.83 -0.30 10.44
C VAL A 213 -4.62 -1.45 11.41
N THR A 214 -3.95 -1.22 12.53
CA THR A 214 -3.81 -2.22 13.60
C THR A 214 -4.93 -2.16 14.63
N GLU A 215 -5.51 -0.98 14.89
CA GLU A 215 -6.48 -0.77 15.98
C GLU A 215 -7.87 -0.34 15.48
N GLY A 216 -7.94 0.55 14.49
CA GLY A 216 -9.19 1.20 14.09
C GLY A 216 -10.00 0.47 13.02
N VAL A 217 -9.35 -0.01 11.95
CA VAL A 217 -10.02 -0.59 10.77
C VAL A 217 -10.97 -1.73 11.15
N TYR A 218 -10.56 -2.60 12.07
CA TYR A 218 -11.35 -3.79 12.46
C TYR A 218 -12.50 -3.49 13.43
N ILE A 219 -12.54 -2.29 14.01
CA ILE A 219 -13.68 -1.82 14.82
C ILE A 219 -14.80 -1.32 13.91
N ILE A 220 -14.44 -0.64 12.80
CA ILE A 220 -15.40 -0.06 11.85
C ILE A 220 -15.93 -1.11 10.88
N TYR A 221 -15.06 -2.01 10.43
CA TYR A 221 -15.40 -3.13 9.56
C TYR A 221 -15.22 -4.44 10.34
N PRO A 222 -16.18 -4.83 11.20
CA PRO A 222 -16.11 -6.11 11.87
C PRO A 222 -16.01 -7.20 10.81
N VAL A 223 -14.85 -7.85 10.73
CA VAL A 223 -14.73 -9.11 10.02
C VAL A 223 -15.70 -10.04 10.72
N ILE A 224 -16.73 -10.50 10.02
CA ILE A 224 -17.57 -11.61 10.49
C ILE A 224 -16.64 -12.84 10.53
N CYS A 225 -15.84 -12.94 11.58
CA CYS A 225 -15.28 -14.19 12.04
C CYS A 225 -16.46 -14.93 12.66
N THR A 226 -17.26 -15.60 11.83
CA THR A 226 -17.95 -16.80 12.29
C THR A 226 -16.86 -17.73 12.81
N THR A 227 -16.75 -17.75 14.13
CA THR A 227 -16.01 -18.78 14.86
C THR A 227 -16.66 -20.12 14.48
N ILE A 228 -15.93 -20.97 13.78
CA ILE A 228 -16.15 -22.42 13.79
C ILE A 228 -14.97 -23.00 14.56
#